data_AF-A0A2N5KRL4-F1
#
_entry.id   AF-A0A2N5KRL4-F1
#
_cell.length_a   1.000
_cell.length_b   1.000
_cell.length_c   1.000
_cell.angle_alpha   90.00
_cell.angle_beta   90.00
_cell.angle_gamma   90.00
#
_symmetry.space_group_name_H-M   'P 1'
#
loop_
_entity.id
_entity.type
_entity.pdbx_description
1 polymer ?
#
loop_
_entity_poly.entity_id
_entity_poly.type
_entity_poly.pdbx_seq_one_letter_code
_entity_poly.pdbx_strand_id
1 'polypeptide(L)'
;MLMSEPRELTSKELLSLAETHGYDVTDHKLARWRHEGLLQSPEQRALGRGRGTQTVYPPGTSEQLLALCAIHDHERRLDYVAWYLWWADYDVSLDRIRSFISSVTVEWDRHAPELMDPRRGPTDAGYKMASRAARERLGQPLSGVRRRVGKERFGIFLSVLLEAISGAFDRFSVEITGNSKEDERGIVERGLGLKQADAVPGLEMDIEACLRSMGWLTGKGSLQKELGCLTDEQLLEARNEVRSWLALLGGYGLMFESWLGKWGPFGLVSA
;
A
#
# COMPACT_ATOMS: atom_id res chain seq x y z
N MET A 1 19.09 8.94 -16.06
CA MET A 1 19.55 8.82 -14.67
C MET A 1 20.63 7.75 -14.69
N LEU A 2 21.90 8.12 -14.55
CA LEU A 2 23.00 7.14 -14.57
C LEU A 2 22.81 6.22 -13.35
N MET A 3 22.63 4.93 -13.59
CA MET A 3 22.64 3.93 -12.51
C MET A 3 24.08 3.87 -11.99
N SER A 4 24.36 4.68 -10.97
CA SER A 4 25.60 4.57 -10.19
C SER A 4 25.75 3.11 -9.76
N GLU A 5 26.93 2.55 -9.95
CA GLU A 5 27.20 1.17 -9.54
C GLU A 5 26.82 0.96 -8.07
N PRO A 6 26.29 -0.24 -7.71
CA PRO A 6 25.92 -0.57 -6.35
C PRO A 6 27.13 -0.39 -5.42
N ARG A 7 27.10 0.65 -4.60
CA ARG A 7 28.20 1.05 -3.72
C ARG A 7 27.83 0.82 -2.27
N GLU A 8 28.72 0.17 -1.53
CA GLU A 8 28.66 0.12 -0.07
C GLU A 8 29.02 1.49 0.53
N LEU A 9 28.30 1.89 1.57
CA LEU A 9 28.49 3.19 2.23
C LEU A 9 28.75 3.02 3.73
N THR A 10 29.60 3.87 4.29
CA THR A 10 29.77 4.00 5.73
C THR A 10 28.64 4.81 6.36
N SER A 11 28.46 4.73 7.68
CA SER A 11 27.49 5.58 8.39
C SER A 11 27.70 7.07 8.09
N LYS A 12 28.97 7.54 8.06
CA LYS A 12 29.29 8.95 7.78
C LYS A 12 28.85 9.38 6.38
N GLU A 13 29.05 8.53 5.38
CA GLU A 13 28.62 8.80 4.01
C GLU A 13 27.08 8.81 3.91
N LEU A 14 26.38 7.91 4.60
CA LEU A 14 24.91 7.91 4.64
C LEU A 14 24.33 9.17 5.30
N LEU A 15 24.91 9.63 6.41
CA LEU A 15 24.47 10.85 7.09
C LEU A 15 24.72 12.08 6.21
N SER A 16 25.90 12.17 5.58
CA SER A 16 26.22 13.25 4.64
C SER A 16 25.30 13.25 3.40
N LEU A 17 24.92 12.06 2.91
CA LEU A 17 23.94 11.92 1.83
C LEU A 17 22.56 12.45 2.24
N ALA A 18 22.09 12.10 3.43
CA ALA A 18 20.81 12.56 3.94
C ALA A 18 20.80 14.09 4.13
N GLU A 19 21.87 14.65 4.71
CA GLU A 19 22.06 16.09 4.88
C GLU A 19 22.04 16.83 3.53
N THR A 20 22.71 16.28 2.51
CA THR A 20 22.71 16.85 1.14
C THR A 20 21.32 16.90 0.53
N HIS A 21 20.41 16.00 0.93
CA HIS A 21 19.01 15.98 0.52
C HIS A 21 18.08 16.76 1.46
N GLY A 22 18.63 17.51 2.42
CA GLY A 22 17.88 18.35 3.36
C GLY A 22 17.27 17.59 4.54
N TYR A 23 17.68 16.35 4.80
CA TYR A 23 17.20 15.56 5.92
C TYR A 23 18.15 15.63 7.11
N ASP A 24 17.62 15.99 8.28
CA ASP A 24 18.35 15.94 9.55
C ASP A 24 18.31 14.52 10.14
N VAL A 25 19.26 13.68 9.72
CA VAL A 25 19.46 12.33 10.28
C VAL A 25 20.67 12.36 11.19
N THR A 26 20.49 11.94 12.45
CA THR A 26 21.58 11.78 13.42
C THR A 26 22.02 10.32 13.49
N ASP A 27 23.23 10.05 14.00
CA ASP A 27 23.70 8.68 14.28
C ASP A 27 22.68 7.89 15.13
N HIS A 28 22.03 8.56 16.09
CA HIS A 28 21.00 7.95 16.93
C HIS A 28 19.73 7.60 16.13
N LYS A 29 19.25 8.48 15.24
CA LYS A 29 18.11 8.16 14.36
C LYS A 29 18.44 6.98 13.44
N LEU A 30 19.64 7.00 12.85
CA LEU A 30 20.12 5.92 11.99
C LEU A 30 20.22 4.58 12.74
N ALA A 31 20.79 4.59 13.94
CA ALA A 31 20.88 3.41 14.80
C ALA A 31 19.51 2.90 15.22
N ARG A 32 18.57 3.81 15.56
CA ARG A 32 17.19 3.47 15.88
C ARG A 32 16.49 2.82 14.70
N TRP A 33 16.51 3.42 13.51
CA TRP A 33 15.86 2.85 12.32
C TRP A 33 16.42 1.48 11.93
N ARG A 34 17.72 1.27 12.09
CA ARG A 34 18.34 -0.05 11.93
C ARG A 34 17.84 -1.05 12.97
N HIS A 35 17.85 -0.69 14.25
CA HIS A 35 17.35 -1.56 15.33
C HIS A 35 15.88 -1.97 15.10
N GLU A 36 15.12 -1.04 14.54
CA GLU A 36 13.71 -1.16 14.18
C GLU A 36 13.48 -1.89 12.84
N GLY A 37 14.53 -2.40 12.18
CA GLY A 37 14.44 -3.18 10.95
C GLY A 37 13.99 -2.40 9.71
N LEU A 38 14.11 -1.07 9.71
CA LEU A 38 13.75 -0.19 8.59
C LEU A 38 14.89 0.03 7.58
N LEU A 39 16.09 -0.40 7.94
CA LEU A 39 17.30 -0.32 7.12
C LEU A 39 18.05 -1.65 7.20
N GLN A 40 18.76 -1.97 6.13
CA GLN A 40 19.62 -3.15 6.08
C GLN A 40 20.67 -3.13 7.19
N SER A 41 20.96 -4.30 7.74
CA SER A 41 22.00 -4.44 8.76
C SER A 41 23.38 -4.24 8.12
N PRO A 42 24.24 -3.39 8.69
CA PRO A 42 25.57 -3.18 8.14
C PRO A 42 26.50 -4.34 8.50
N GLU A 43 27.49 -4.56 7.65
CA GLU A 43 28.54 -5.55 7.85
C GLU A 43 29.78 -4.90 8.48
N GLN A 44 30.46 -5.63 9.36
CA GLN A 44 31.78 -5.23 9.85
C GLN A 44 32.86 -5.81 8.95
N ARG A 45 33.65 -4.94 8.32
CA ARG A 45 34.78 -5.31 7.48
C ARG A 45 36.09 -5.00 8.17
N ALA A 46 36.97 -5.99 8.28
CA ALA A 46 38.32 -5.78 8.79
C ALA A 46 39.18 -5.04 7.75
N LEU A 47 39.89 -4.00 8.16
CA LEU A 47 40.76 -3.21 7.26
C LEU A 47 42.18 -3.82 7.10
N GLY A 48 42.45 -4.93 7.80
CA GLY A 48 43.74 -5.62 7.81
C GLY A 48 44.85 -4.87 8.56
N ARG A 49 45.96 -5.58 8.83
CA ARG A 49 47.22 -5.01 9.39
C ARG A 49 47.03 -4.14 10.65
N GLY A 50 46.12 -4.53 11.55
CA GLY A 50 45.87 -3.78 12.79
C GLY A 50 45.17 -2.43 12.61
N ARG A 51 44.60 -2.14 11.44
CA ARG A 51 43.90 -0.87 11.14
C ARG A 51 42.46 -0.80 11.65
N GLY A 52 42.03 -1.80 12.43
CA GLY A 52 40.69 -1.88 12.99
C GLY A 52 39.63 -2.45 12.03
N THR A 53 38.37 -2.17 12.34
CA THR A 53 37.19 -2.56 11.57
C THR A 53 36.41 -1.33 11.10
N GLN A 54 35.70 -1.47 9.98
CA GLN A 54 34.81 -0.47 9.44
C GLN A 54 33.42 -1.08 9.26
N THR A 55 32.39 -0.34 9.64
CA THR A 55 30.99 -0.69 9.41
C THR A 55 30.56 -0.16 8.05
N VAL A 56 30.16 -1.06 7.15
CA VAL A 56 29.71 -0.74 5.80
C VAL A 56 28.29 -1.25 5.60
N TYR A 57 27.46 -0.43 4.96
CA TYR A 57 26.10 -0.77 4.61
C TYR A 57 26.06 -1.39 3.21
N PRO A 58 25.21 -2.40 2.99
CA PRO A 58 25.09 -3.03 1.69
C PRO A 58 24.50 -2.06 0.63
N PRO A 59 24.71 -2.36 -0.67
CA PRO A 59 24.15 -1.56 -1.75
C PRO A 59 22.62 -1.43 -1.67
N GLY A 60 22.09 -0.25 -2.03
CA GLY A 60 20.66 0.06 -1.95
C GLY A 60 20.25 0.75 -0.64
N THR A 61 21.09 0.71 0.39
CA THR A 61 20.80 1.38 1.67
C THR A 61 20.64 2.90 1.53
N SER A 62 21.37 3.53 0.60
CA SER A 62 21.25 4.98 0.33
C SER A 62 19.86 5.37 -0.14
N GLU A 63 19.34 4.66 -1.14
CA GLU A 63 18.03 4.86 -1.74
C GLU A 63 16.94 4.59 -0.70
N GLN A 64 17.09 3.51 0.07
CA GLN A 64 16.20 3.17 1.17
C GLN A 64 16.19 4.23 2.27
N LEU A 65 17.35 4.78 2.66
CA LEU A 65 17.44 5.84 3.66
C LEU A 65 16.72 7.12 3.20
N LEU A 66 16.87 7.51 1.94
CA LEU A 66 16.19 8.68 1.38
C LEU A 66 14.68 8.46 1.30
N ALA A 67 14.24 7.27 0.86
CA ALA A 67 12.83 6.89 0.87
C ALA A 67 12.25 6.89 2.29
N LEU A 68 12.98 6.33 3.26
CA LEU A 68 12.61 6.33 4.67
C LEU A 68 12.44 7.76 5.16
N CYS A 69 13.39 8.65 4.89
CA CYS A 69 13.30 10.05 5.31
C CYS A 69 12.09 10.76 4.71
N ALA A 70 11.85 10.57 3.41
CA ALA A 70 10.70 11.14 2.71
C ALA A 70 9.37 10.67 3.31
N ILE A 71 9.24 9.37 3.61
CA ILE A 71 8.05 8.79 4.24
C ILE A 71 7.90 9.29 5.69
N HIS A 72 9.00 9.25 6.45
CA HIS A 72 9.01 9.57 7.87
C HIS A 72 8.75 11.07 8.15
N ASP A 73 8.94 11.95 7.17
CA ASP A 73 8.63 13.37 7.33
C ASP A 73 7.13 13.62 7.56
N HIS A 74 6.28 12.80 6.93
CA HIS A 74 4.82 12.90 7.04
C HIS A 74 4.15 11.75 7.81
N GLU A 75 4.86 10.65 8.07
CA GLU A 75 4.39 9.52 8.88
C GLU A 75 5.40 9.17 9.97
N ARG A 76 5.08 9.48 11.23
CA ARG A 76 6.00 9.26 12.37
C ARG A 76 5.85 7.86 12.99
N ARG A 77 4.81 7.11 12.65
CA ARG A 77 4.57 5.75 13.14
C ARG A 77 5.44 4.77 12.36
N LEU A 78 6.48 4.27 13.00
CA LEU A 78 7.48 3.44 12.34
C LEU A 78 6.92 2.18 11.67
N ASP A 79 5.83 1.59 12.16
CA ASP A 79 5.21 0.43 11.51
C ASP A 79 4.58 0.78 10.15
N TYR A 80 4.02 1.98 10.02
CA TYR A 80 3.51 2.48 8.74
C TYR A 80 4.66 2.83 7.81
N VAL A 81 5.75 3.40 8.32
CA VAL A 81 6.96 3.64 7.54
C VAL A 81 7.52 2.31 7.01
N ALA A 82 7.60 1.28 7.85
CA ALA A 82 8.01 -0.08 7.46
C ALA A 82 7.10 -0.63 6.36
N TRP A 83 5.78 -0.53 6.54
CA TRP A 83 4.81 -0.95 5.54
C TRP A 83 5.03 -0.26 4.19
N TYR A 84 5.21 1.07 4.17
CA TYR A 84 5.44 1.80 2.91
C TYR A 84 6.77 1.42 2.24
N LEU A 85 7.84 1.26 3.02
CA LEU A 85 9.13 0.83 2.51
C LEU A 85 9.03 -0.58 1.91
N TRP A 86 8.45 -1.53 2.64
CA TRP A 86 8.24 -2.90 2.17
C TRP A 86 7.36 -2.94 0.92
N TRP A 87 6.31 -2.11 0.87
CA TRP A 87 5.46 -1.96 -0.30
C TRP A 87 6.20 -1.39 -1.52
N ALA A 88 7.21 -0.55 -1.29
CA ALA A 88 8.04 0.03 -2.34
C ALA A 88 9.23 -0.86 -2.74
N ASP A 89 9.24 -2.14 -2.32
CA ASP A 89 10.30 -3.13 -2.57
C ASP A 89 11.60 -2.93 -1.80
N TYR A 90 11.61 -2.10 -0.75
CA TYR A 90 12.79 -2.00 0.10
C TYR A 90 12.88 -3.18 1.07
N ASP A 91 14.12 -3.48 1.47
CA ASP A 91 14.45 -4.55 2.40
C ASP A 91 14.12 -4.13 3.84
N VAL A 92 12.98 -4.63 4.34
CA VAL A 92 12.46 -4.35 5.68
C VAL A 92 12.26 -5.68 6.40
N SER A 93 12.51 -5.70 7.71
CA SER A 93 12.29 -6.89 8.54
C SER A 93 10.86 -7.44 8.38
N LEU A 94 10.75 -8.68 7.90
CA LEU A 94 9.45 -9.35 7.70
C LEU A 94 8.73 -9.61 9.03
N ASP A 95 9.45 -9.84 10.13
CA ASP A 95 8.85 -9.94 11.46
C ASP A 95 8.05 -8.69 11.84
N ARG A 96 8.59 -7.52 11.48
CA ARG A 96 7.90 -6.26 11.68
C ARG A 96 6.68 -6.12 10.78
N ILE A 97 6.81 -6.48 9.50
CA ILE A 97 5.70 -6.44 8.55
C ILE A 97 4.58 -7.39 9.00
N ARG A 98 4.91 -8.61 9.41
CA ARG A 98 3.95 -9.56 9.99
C ARG A 98 3.28 -9.01 11.23
N SER A 99 4.04 -8.42 12.15
CA SER A 99 3.46 -7.80 13.35
C SER A 99 2.48 -6.68 13.01
N PHE A 100 2.83 -5.84 12.03
CA PHE A 100 1.94 -4.80 11.52
C PHE A 100 0.67 -5.38 10.88
N ILE A 101 0.80 -6.28 9.91
CA ILE A 101 -0.35 -6.90 9.23
C ILE A 101 -1.23 -7.63 10.25
N SER A 102 -0.63 -8.37 11.17
CA SER A 102 -1.31 -9.06 12.28
C SER A 102 -2.18 -8.09 13.11
N SER A 103 -1.66 -6.91 13.44
CA SER A 103 -2.45 -5.90 14.16
C SER A 103 -3.66 -5.44 13.34
N VAL A 104 -3.50 -5.26 12.02
CA VAL A 104 -4.58 -4.85 11.11
C VAL A 104 -5.61 -5.96 10.93
N THR A 105 -5.17 -7.22 10.78
CA THR A 105 -6.05 -8.39 10.60
C THR A 105 -6.82 -8.72 11.86
N VAL A 106 -6.25 -8.53 13.06
CA VAL A 106 -6.99 -8.68 14.32
C VAL A 106 -8.11 -7.65 14.44
N GLU A 107 -7.82 -6.38 14.13
CA GLU A 107 -8.85 -5.33 14.15
C GLU A 107 -9.91 -5.57 13.06
N TRP A 108 -9.50 -6.03 11.88
CA TRP A 108 -10.42 -6.43 10.82
C TRP A 108 -11.33 -7.57 11.27
N ASP A 109 -10.78 -8.69 11.74
CA ASP A 109 -11.56 -9.86 12.17
C ASP A 109 -12.53 -9.51 13.31
N ARG A 110 -12.18 -8.54 14.16
CA ARG A 110 -13.06 -8.02 15.21
C ARG A 110 -14.25 -7.24 14.65
N HIS A 111 -14.02 -6.35 13.68
CA HIS A 111 -15.04 -5.41 13.21
C HIS A 111 -15.78 -5.86 11.95
N ALA A 112 -15.22 -6.78 11.16
CA ALA A 112 -15.80 -7.25 9.91
C ALA A 112 -17.22 -7.82 10.10
N PRO A 113 -17.53 -8.63 11.14
CA PRO A 113 -18.90 -9.13 11.35
C PRO A 113 -19.93 -8.03 11.64
N GLU A 114 -19.52 -6.88 12.17
CA GLU A 114 -20.42 -5.74 12.40
C GLU A 114 -20.73 -5.02 11.09
N LEU A 115 -19.75 -4.96 10.19
CA LEU A 115 -19.85 -4.26 8.91
C LEU A 115 -20.44 -5.16 7.81
N MET A 116 -20.27 -6.47 7.92
CA MET A 116 -20.53 -7.45 6.86
C MET A 116 -21.19 -8.72 7.40
N ASP A 117 -22.23 -9.19 6.71
CA ASP A 117 -22.81 -10.53 6.86
C ASP A 117 -22.35 -11.39 5.67
N PRO A 118 -21.63 -12.52 5.90
CA PRO A 118 -21.13 -13.37 4.83
C PRO A 118 -22.21 -13.90 3.86
N ARG A 119 -23.48 -13.93 4.27
CA ARG A 119 -24.60 -14.41 3.44
C ARG A 119 -25.40 -13.29 2.79
N ARG A 120 -25.30 -12.07 3.32
CA ARG A 120 -26.17 -10.94 2.93
C ARG A 120 -25.40 -9.71 2.44
N GLY A 121 -24.07 -9.71 2.51
CA GLY A 121 -23.24 -8.58 2.16
C GLY A 121 -23.16 -7.53 3.27
N PRO A 122 -22.91 -6.26 2.94
CA PRO A 122 -22.78 -5.20 3.93
C PRO A 122 -24.02 -5.11 4.83
N THR A 123 -23.79 -5.00 6.13
CA THR A 123 -24.85 -4.70 7.10
C THR A 123 -25.27 -3.24 6.96
N ASP A 124 -26.34 -2.85 7.65
CA ASP A 124 -26.71 -1.43 7.78
C ASP A 124 -25.54 -0.57 8.33
N ALA A 125 -24.73 -1.12 9.25
CA ALA A 125 -23.54 -0.45 9.74
C ALA A 125 -22.46 -0.31 8.64
N GLY A 126 -22.26 -1.35 7.81
CA GLY A 126 -21.37 -1.30 6.64
C GLY A 126 -21.78 -0.22 5.64
N TYR A 127 -23.07 -0.17 5.27
CA TYR A 127 -23.60 0.88 4.39
C TYR A 127 -23.47 2.29 4.98
N LYS A 128 -23.75 2.44 6.29
CA LYS A 128 -23.57 3.72 7.00
C LYS A 128 -22.11 4.15 7.01
N MET A 129 -21.18 3.21 7.22
CA MET A 129 -19.74 3.48 7.15
C MET A 129 -19.33 3.93 5.75
N ALA A 130 -19.73 3.20 4.69
CA ALA A 130 -19.46 3.58 3.30
C ALA A 130 -20.00 4.99 2.97
N SER A 131 -21.22 5.28 3.40
CA SER A 131 -21.87 6.59 3.23
C SER A 131 -21.21 7.71 4.05
N ARG A 132 -20.65 7.39 5.22
CA ARG A 132 -19.89 8.32 6.06
C ARG A 132 -18.53 8.62 5.42
N ALA A 133 -17.82 7.61 4.94
CA ALA A 133 -16.56 7.75 4.23
C ALA A 133 -16.70 8.69 3.01
N ALA A 134 -17.82 8.64 2.29
CA ALA A 134 -18.10 9.57 1.20
C ALA A 134 -18.10 11.06 1.63
N ARG A 135 -18.47 11.36 2.87
CA ARG A 135 -18.62 12.72 3.39
C ARG A 135 -17.41 13.24 4.15
N GLU A 136 -16.63 12.37 4.77
CA GLU A 136 -15.52 12.76 5.63
C GLU A 136 -14.23 13.07 4.86
N ARG A 137 -13.26 13.67 5.56
CA ARG A 137 -11.91 13.86 5.01
C ARG A 137 -11.22 12.51 4.98
N LEU A 138 -11.17 11.93 3.78
CA LEU A 138 -10.45 10.69 3.54
C LEU A 138 -8.95 10.99 3.37
N GLY A 139 -8.12 10.13 3.96
CA GLY A 139 -6.72 10.04 3.57
C GLY A 139 -6.56 9.63 2.11
N GLN A 140 -5.35 9.77 1.59
CA GLN A 140 -4.99 9.03 0.38
C GLN A 140 -4.88 7.54 0.73
N PRO A 141 -5.10 6.61 -0.22
CA PRO A 141 -5.45 6.84 -1.63
C PRO A 141 -6.95 7.08 -1.88
N LEU A 142 -7.81 6.91 -0.87
CA LEU A 142 -9.27 6.93 -1.02
C LEU A 142 -9.82 8.28 -1.51
N SER A 143 -9.17 9.40 -1.16
CA SER A 143 -9.58 10.71 -1.68
C SER A 143 -9.37 10.85 -3.20
N GLY A 144 -8.34 10.21 -3.77
CA GLY A 144 -8.14 10.12 -5.22
C GLY A 144 -9.22 9.29 -5.90
N VAL A 145 -9.57 8.13 -5.32
CA VAL A 145 -10.68 7.28 -5.78
C VAL A 145 -11.99 8.05 -5.77
N ARG A 146 -12.31 8.74 -4.67
CA ARG A 146 -13.51 9.58 -4.56
C ARG A 146 -13.55 10.69 -5.61
N ARG A 147 -12.41 11.30 -5.92
CA ARG A 147 -12.31 12.30 -6.98
C ARG A 147 -12.63 11.73 -8.36
N ARG A 148 -12.19 10.50 -8.65
CA ARG A 148 -12.49 9.81 -9.91
C ARG A 148 -13.97 9.43 -10.01
N VAL A 149 -14.52 8.82 -8.97
CA VAL A 149 -15.90 8.31 -8.96
C VAL A 149 -16.95 9.41 -8.80
N GLY A 150 -16.61 10.47 -8.06
CA GLY A 150 -17.54 11.50 -7.61
C GLY A 150 -18.10 11.19 -6.21
N LYS A 151 -18.39 12.24 -5.44
CA LYS A 151 -18.81 12.12 -4.03
C LYS A 151 -20.10 11.32 -3.85
N GLU A 152 -21.07 11.50 -4.74
CA GLU A 152 -22.39 10.85 -4.68
C GLU A 152 -22.29 9.34 -4.95
N ARG A 153 -21.36 8.92 -5.81
CA ARG A 153 -21.19 7.53 -6.24
C ARG A 153 -20.14 6.77 -5.44
N PHE A 154 -19.35 7.48 -4.64
CA PHE A 154 -18.30 6.86 -3.83
C PHE A 154 -18.85 5.91 -2.76
N GLY A 155 -20.07 6.16 -2.25
CA GLY A 155 -20.75 5.22 -1.35
C GLY A 155 -21.02 3.88 -2.04
N ILE A 156 -21.56 3.92 -3.27
CA ILE A 156 -21.82 2.73 -4.10
C ILE A 156 -20.51 1.98 -4.37
N PHE A 157 -19.46 2.72 -4.77
CA PHE A 157 -18.13 2.14 -4.96
C PHE A 157 -17.63 1.38 -3.72
N LEU A 158 -17.72 1.98 -2.54
CA LEU A 158 -17.29 1.32 -1.29
C LEU A 158 -18.19 0.14 -0.92
N SER A 159 -19.50 0.22 -1.15
CA SER A 159 -20.42 -0.90 -0.93
C SER A 159 -20.05 -2.11 -1.79
N VAL A 160 -19.77 -1.91 -3.08
CA VAL A 160 -19.35 -3.01 -3.97
C VAL A 160 -18.00 -3.59 -3.54
N LEU A 161 -17.04 -2.75 -3.13
CA LEU A 161 -15.77 -3.26 -2.59
C LEU A 161 -15.98 -4.04 -1.29
N LEU A 162 -16.87 -3.59 -0.41
CA LEU A 162 -17.21 -4.30 0.80
C LEU A 162 -17.84 -5.64 0.48
N GLU A 163 -18.82 -5.70 -0.41
CA GLU A 163 -19.42 -6.95 -0.90
C GLU A 163 -18.36 -7.91 -1.45
N ALA A 164 -17.42 -7.39 -2.24
CA ALA A 164 -16.33 -8.17 -2.79
C ALA A 164 -15.45 -8.70 -1.66
N ILE A 165 -15.03 -7.86 -0.73
CA ILE A 165 -14.20 -8.25 0.41
C ILE A 165 -14.96 -9.15 1.41
N SER A 166 -16.29 -9.25 1.40
CA SER A 166 -16.98 -10.23 2.25
C SER A 166 -17.32 -11.55 1.55
N GLY A 167 -17.02 -11.69 0.26
CA GLY A 167 -17.50 -12.83 -0.51
C GLY A 167 -18.99 -12.82 -0.81
N ALA A 168 -19.66 -11.68 -0.58
CA ALA A 168 -21.07 -11.51 -0.89
C ALA A 168 -21.31 -10.95 -2.29
N PHE A 169 -20.26 -10.44 -2.94
CA PHE A 169 -20.35 -9.97 -4.31
C PHE A 169 -20.61 -11.14 -5.25
N ASP A 170 -21.79 -11.14 -5.85
CA ASP A 170 -22.11 -12.02 -6.97
C ASP A 170 -21.81 -11.29 -8.28
N ARG A 171 -22.54 -10.22 -8.59
CA ARG A 171 -22.44 -9.52 -9.86
C ARG A 171 -22.79 -8.04 -9.71
N PHE A 172 -22.38 -7.22 -10.66
CA PHE A 172 -22.82 -5.83 -10.73
C PHE A 172 -24.32 -5.75 -11.00
N SER A 173 -25.01 -4.84 -10.31
CA SER A 173 -26.41 -4.54 -10.61
C SER A 173 -26.51 -3.69 -11.88
N VAL A 174 -27.44 -4.08 -12.77
CA VAL A 174 -27.72 -3.38 -14.04
C VAL A 174 -28.70 -2.23 -13.84
N GLU A 175 -29.43 -2.20 -12.73
CA GLU A 175 -30.48 -1.22 -12.43
C GLU A 175 -30.11 -0.36 -11.22
N ILE A 176 -29.35 0.72 -11.44
CA ILE A 176 -29.31 1.80 -10.45
C ILE A 176 -30.62 2.59 -10.59
N THR A 177 -31.50 2.44 -9.61
CA THR A 177 -32.79 3.13 -9.56
C THR A 177 -32.57 4.66 -9.56
N GLY A 178 -32.98 5.30 -10.67
CA GLY A 178 -33.10 6.75 -10.81
C GLY A 178 -32.06 7.39 -11.73
N ASN A 179 -32.51 7.88 -12.90
CA ASN A 179 -31.90 8.81 -13.88
C ASN A 179 -30.37 8.77 -14.20
N SER A 180 -29.58 7.94 -13.55
CA SER A 180 -28.15 7.74 -13.79
C SER A 180 -28.00 6.72 -14.90
N LYS A 181 -27.44 7.14 -16.03
CA LYS A 181 -27.12 6.25 -17.16
C LYS A 181 -25.92 5.33 -16.91
N GLU A 182 -25.30 5.38 -15.73
CA GLU A 182 -24.11 4.62 -15.41
C GLU A 182 -24.43 3.54 -14.37
N ASP A 183 -24.03 2.30 -14.69
CA ASP A 183 -24.17 1.11 -13.86
C ASP A 183 -23.06 1.01 -12.80
N GLU A 184 -23.20 0.07 -11.86
CA GLU A 184 -22.22 -0.14 -10.79
C GLU A 184 -20.84 -0.51 -11.35
N ARG A 185 -20.83 -1.30 -12.42
CA ARG A 185 -19.60 -1.68 -13.12
C ARG A 185 -18.82 -0.44 -13.56
N GLY A 186 -19.48 0.51 -14.21
CA GLY A 186 -18.84 1.75 -14.64
C GLY A 186 -18.32 2.62 -13.49
N ILE A 187 -19.01 2.61 -12.34
CA ILE A 187 -18.57 3.28 -11.10
C ILE A 187 -17.30 2.64 -10.56
N VAL A 188 -17.28 1.30 -10.46
CA VAL A 188 -16.13 0.53 -9.97
C VAL A 188 -14.93 0.67 -10.90
N GLU A 189 -15.13 0.49 -12.21
CA GLU A 189 -14.11 0.72 -13.23
C GLU A 189 -13.47 2.11 -13.08
N ARG A 190 -14.29 3.15 -12.96
CA ARG A 190 -13.77 4.53 -12.79
C ARG A 190 -13.03 4.70 -11.47
N GLY A 191 -13.51 4.09 -10.39
CA GLY A 191 -12.85 4.15 -9.09
C GLY A 191 -11.49 3.46 -9.08
N LEU A 192 -11.40 2.31 -9.74
CA LEU A 192 -10.17 1.57 -9.95
C LEU A 192 -9.25 2.22 -11.00
N GLY A 193 -9.77 3.14 -11.83
CA GLY A 193 -9.00 3.84 -12.87
C GLY A 193 -9.03 3.16 -14.25
N LEU A 194 -9.89 2.16 -14.43
CA LEU A 194 -9.92 1.26 -15.59
C LEU A 194 -10.55 1.85 -16.85
N LYS A 195 -11.42 2.88 -16.77
CA LYS A 195 -11.95 3.53 -17.98
C LYS A 195 -10.91 4.30 -18.80
N GLN A 196 -9.71 4.51 -18.25
CA GLN A 196 -8.56 5.01 -19.02
C GLN A 196 -7.80 3.86 -19.71
N ALA A 197 -8.06 2.62 -19.32
CA ALA A 197 -7.40 1.40 -19.79
C ALA A 197 -7.94 0.84 -21.10
N ASP A 198 -9.23 1.08 -21.41
CA ASP A 198 -9.90 0.59 -22.64
C ASP A 198 -9.21 1.04 -23.95
N ALA A 199 -8.26 1.98 -23.84
CA ALA A 199 -7.39 2.40 -24.94
C ALA A 199 -6.23 1.44 -25.23
N VAL A 200 -6.04 0.36 -24.45
CA VAL A 200 -4.95 -0.62 -24.65
C VAL A 200 -5.50 -1.93 -25.20
N PRO A 201 -5.26 -2.22 -26.49
CA PRO A 201 -5.72 -3.45 -27.12
C PRO A 201 -5.17 -4.70 -26.43
N GLY A 202 -6.05 -5.63 -26.06
CA GLY A 202 -5.69 -6.95 -25.57
C GLY A 202 -5.70 -7.16 -24.05
N LEU A 203 -6.02 -6.14 -23.24
CA LEU A 203 -6.23 -6.30 -21.80
C LEU A 203 -7.72 -6.22 -21.43
N GLU A 204 -8.49 -7.23 -21.80
CA GLU A 204 -9.83 -7.42 -21.22
C GLU A 204 -9.68 -8.04 -19.83
N MET A 205 -9.72 -7.22 -18.79
CA MET A 205 -9.77 -7.71 -17.42
C MET A 205 -11.23 -7.89 -16.99
N ASP A 206 -11.60 -9.12 -16.63
CA ASP A 206 -12.89 -9.42 -16.02
C ASP A 206 -12.89 -8.99 -14.55
N ILE A 207 -13.28 -7.74 -14.31
CA ILE A 207 -13.36 -7.15 -12.96
C ILE A 207 -14.33 -7.95 -12.09
N GLU A 208 -15.41 -8.47 -12.66
CA GLU A 208 -16.38 -9.26 -11.90
C GLU A 208 -15.73 -10.54 -11.38
N ALA A 209 -14.98 -11.25 -12.24
CA ALA A 209 -14.20 -12.41 -11.82
C ALA A 209 -13.15 -12.07 -10.75
N CYS A 210 -12.46 -10.92 -10.87
CA CYS A 210 -11.52 -10.45 -9.85
C CYS A 210 -12.20 -10.17 -8.49
N LEU A 211 -13.32 -9.44 -8.48
CA LEU A 211 -14.06 -9.13 -7.26
C LEU A 211 -14.60 -10.40 -6.58
N ARG A 212 -15.13 -11.37 -7.36
CA ARG A 212 -15.54 -12.69 -6.85
C ARG A 212 -14.37 -13.46 -6.24
N SER A 213 -13.20 -13.41 -6.88
CA SER A 213 -11.98 -14.09 -6.41
C SER A 213 -11.48 -13.52 -5.08
N MET A 214 -11.52 -12.19 -4.92
CA MET A 214 -11.19 -11.56 -3.64
C MET A 214 -12.11 -12.04 -2.50
N GLY A 215 -13.41 -12.13 -2.79
CA GLY A 215 -14.39 -12.56 -1.80
C GLY A 215 -14.27 -14.01 -1.36
N TRP A 216 -13.79 -14.88 -2.23
CA TRP A 216 -13.46 -16.25 -1.88
C TRP A 216 -12.29 -16.33 -0.88
N LEU A 217 -11.30 -15.45 -1.01
CA LEU A 217 -10.15 -15.41 -0.10
C LEU A 217 -10.58 -14.94 1.29
N THR A 218 -11.35 -13.86 1.36
CA THR A 218 -11.71 -13.20 2.62
C THR A 218 -12.92 -13.83 3.32
N GLY A 219 -13.81 -14.51 2.60
CA GLY A 219 -15.01 -15.13 3.15
C GLY A 219 -14.77 -16.48 3.86
N LYS A 220 -13.56 -17.04 3.79
CA LYS A 220 -13.26 -18.41 4.24
C LYS A 220 -12.70 -18.54 5.66
N GLY A 221 -12.41 -17.45 6.34
CA GLY A 221 -11.89 -17.53 7.70
C GLY A 221 -11.44 -16.20 8.28
N SER A 222 -10.78 -16.32 9.44
CA SER A 222 -10.07 -15.21 10.07
C SER A 222 -8.80 -14.91 9.28
N LEU A 223 -8.64 -13.65 8.84
CA LEU A 223 -7.42 -13.22 8.14
C LEU A 223 -6.19 -13.42 9.03
N GLN A 224 -6.35 -13.26 10.34
CA GLN A 224 -5.29 -13.54 11.30
C GLN A 224 -4.81 -14.99 11.24
N LYS A 225 -5.75 -15.94 11.12
CA LYS A 225 -5.42 -17.36 11.02
C LYS A 225 -4.67 -17.66 9.72
N GLU A 226 -5.09 -17.05 8.61
CA GLU A 226 -4.43 -17.21 7.31
C GLU A 226 -3.02 -16.64 7.33
N LEU A 227 -2.84 -15.42 7.86
CA LEU A 227 -1.53 -14.79 8.01
C LEU A 227 -0.56 -15.66 8.83
N GLY A 228 -1.06 -16.33 9.88
CA GLY A 228 -0.27 -17.25 10.71
C GLY A 228 0.20 -18.52 9.98
N CYS A 229 -0.38 -18.85 8.82
CA CYS A 229 0.00 -19.99 8.00
C CYS A 229 0.92 -19.63 6.81
N LEU A 230 1.03 -18.35 6.45
CA LEU A 230 1.86 -17.92 5.33
C LEU A 230 3.34 -17.98 5.67
N THR A 231 4.17 -18.51 4.75
CA THR A 231 5.64 -18.34 4.81
C THR A 231 6.05 -16.94 4.37
N ASP A 232 7.31 -16.59 4.61
CA ASP A 232 7.85 -15.28 4.22
C ASP A 232 7.86 -15.11 2.69
N GLU A 233 8.16 -16.18 1.96
CA GLU A 233 8.11 -16.20 0.50
C GLU A 233 6.68 -15.97 -0.01
N GLN A 234 5.69 -16.64 0.58
CA GLN A 234 4.29 -16.46 0.20
C GLN A 234 3.79 -15.03 0.49
N LEU A 235 4.26 -14.43 1.59
CA LEU A 235 3.92 -13.05 1.92
C LEU A 235 4.50 -12.06 0.90
N LEU A 236 5.74 -12.28 0.46
CA LEU A 236 6.39 -11.49 -0.59
C LEU A 236 5.73 -11.70 -1.96
N GLU A 237 5.37 -12.93 -2.30
CA GLU A 237 4.63 -13.27 -3.52
C GLU A 237 3.28 -12.55 -3.54
N ALA A 238 2.49 -12.67 -2.47
CA ALA A 238 1.21 -11.97 -2.33
C ALA A 238 1.37 -10.44 -2.46
N ARG A 239 2.41 -9.84 -1.85
CA ARG A 239 2.72 -8.42 -2.05
C ARG A 239 2.95 -8.11 -3.52
N ASN A 240 3.77 -8.90 -4.20
CA ASN A 240 4.16 -8.67 -5.59
C ASN A 240 2.97 -8.87 -6.53
N GLU A 241 2.11 -9.85 -6.28
CA GLU A 241 0.85 -10.05 -7.00
C GLU A 241 -0.07 -8.84 -6.84
N VAL A 242 -0.31 -8.39 -5.61
CA VAL A 242 -1.18 -7.22 -5.36
C VAL A 242 -0.57 -5.95 -5.94
N ARG A 243 0.76 -5.77 -5.87
CA ARG A 243 1.45 -4.65 -6.53
C ARG A 243 1.35 -4.73 -8.04
N SER A 244 1.53 -5.91 -8.63
CA SER A 244 1.40 -6.10 -10.08
C SER A 244 -0.03 -5.84 -10.52
N TRP A 245 -1.02 -6.33 -9.77
CA TRP A 245 -2.43 -6.04 -9.99
C TRP A 245 -2.73 -4.55 -9.89
N LEU A 246 -2.26 -3.86 -8.84
CA LEU A 246 -2.42 -2.41 -8.69
C LEU A 246 -1.65 -1.60 -9.73
N ALA A 247 -0.50 -2.08 -10.18
CA ALA A 247 0.27 -1.48 -11.27
C ALA A 247 -0.41 -1.73 -12.61
N LEU A 248 -1.15 -2.82 -12.79
CA LEU A 248 -2.03 -3.01 -13.95
C LEU A 248 -3.23 -2.06 -13.86
N LEU A 249 -3.87 -1.94 -12.69
CA LEU A 249 -4.95 -0.95 -12.48
C LEU A 249 -4.47 0.49 -12.68
N GLY A 250 -3.27 0.80 -12.20
CA GLY A 250 -2.67 2.13 -12.16
C GLY A 250 -1.82 2.49 -13.38
N GLY A 251 -1.33 1.52 -14.13
CA GLY A 251 -0.54 1.67 -15.36
C GLY A 251 -1.37 2.21 -16.52
N TYR A 252 -2.70 2.16 -16.40
CA TYR A 252 -3.63 2.89 -17.25
C TYR A 252 -3.89 4.33 -16.80
N GLY A 253 -3.41 4.68 -15.62
CA GLY A 253 -3.08 6.05 -15.23
C GLY A 253 -1.59 6.29 -15.41
N LEU A 254 -1.09 6.34 -16.66
CA LEU A 254 0.29 6.74 -17.03
C LEU A 254 0.78 8.08 -16.41
N MET A 255 -0.04 8.75 -15.59
CA MET A 255 0.26 9.92 -14.79
C MET A 255 0.70 9.67 -13.34
N PHE A 256 0.57 8.47 -12.78
CA PHE A 256 1.01 8.22 -11.38
C PHE A 256 2.54 8.25 -11.23
N GLU A 257 3.28 7.79 -12.25
CA GLU A 257 4.75 7.75 -12.27
C GLU A 257 5.39 9.13 -12.51
N SER A 258 4.77 10.02 -13.29
CA SER A 258 5.24 11.42 -13.40
C SER A 258 5.06 12.23 -12.10
N TRP A 259 4.23 11.73 -11.18
CA TRP A 259 3.84 12.43 -9.95
C TRP A 259 4.52 11.88 -8.68
N LEU A 260 4.92 10.60 -8.66
CA LEU A 260 5.97 10.14 -7.74
C LEU A 260 7.34 10.77 -8.06
N GLY A 261 7.46 11.35 -9.27
CA GLY A 261 8.48 12.32 -9.68
C GLY A 261 8.06 13.79 -9.56
N LYS A 262 7.38 14.19 -8.47
CA LYS A 262 7.72 15.42 -7.71
C LYS A 262 6.98 15.55 -6.38
N TRP A 263 5.80 14.96 -6.19
CA TRP A 263 5.06 14.94 -4.91
C TRP A 263 3.99 13.81 -4.96
N GLY A 264 4.29 12.61 -4.47
CA GLY A 264 3.35 11.48 -4.43
C GLY A 264 2.26 11.59 -3.34
N PRO A 265 1.07 10.96 -3.52
CA PRO A 265 -0.16 11.30 -2.79
C PRO A 265 -0.23 10.70 -1.39
N PHE A 266 0.26 11.47 -0.42
CA PHE A 266 -0.45 11.67 0.85
C PHE A 266 -0.70 13.16 1.17
N GLY A 267 -0.44 14.04 0.19
CA GLY A 267 -0.80 15.47 0.12
C GLY A 267 -1.38 16.09 1.39
N LEU A 268 -0.50 16.40 2.35
CA LEU A 268 -0.76 17.28 3.48
C LEU A 268 0.21 18.45 3.45
N VAL A 269 -0.15 19.49 2.68
CA VAL A 269 0.09 20.92 2.94
C VAL A 269 -1.06 21.62 2.17
N SER A 270 -1.93 22.48 2.71
CA SER A 270 -1.83 23.47 3.79
C SER A 270 -3.18 23.65 4.51
N ALA A 271 -3.13 23.74 5.84
CA ALA A 271 -3.68 24.85 6.60
C ALA A 271 -2.76 25.04 7.82
#